data_AF-A0A8B6D6V5-F1
#
_entry.id   AF-A0A8B6D6V5-F1
#
_cell.length_a   1.000
_cell.length_b   1.000
_cell.length_c   1.000
_cell.angle_alpha   90.00
_cell.angle_beta   90.00
_cell.angle_gamma   90.00
#
_symmetry.space_group_name_H-M   'P 1'
#
loop_
_entity.id
_entity.type
_entity.pdbx_description
1 polymer ?
#
loop_
_entity_poly.entity_id
_entity_poly.type
_entity_poly.pdbx_seq_one_letter_code
_entity_poly.pdbx_strand_id
1 'polypeptide(L)'
;MSPLEKSDHCVLSFDYNCYINIKNKPRIAKLYDHGNYHDFKLELDKINWQEEIKDDFSVDTNWKYFLTTLNELEQRFVPTKKITQIWKKKNAFPKIVTNQDPEIRAEYNRVRNKTKSSVNKLKKKFEKGLSENAKANPKAIWSYVKSKSKTREGIGDLHTDPDDTKSPKTDDDKEKAEILSEYFASVFTQEPDGEIPVPNSINIANELTELKINKDMIMKHLKKLKIDKSPGPDKLHPRLLRETMESIAEPLSLIFNQSLNEKTVPKEWKNALVSAIFKKGKQIASKKLPPSESNISCL
;
A
#
# COMPACT_ATOMS: atom_id res chain seq x y z
N MET A 1 -1.08 -57.22 7.01
CA MET A 1 -0.67 -56.22 8.02
C MET A 1 -1.71 -56.25 9.12
N SER A 2 -1.32 -56.63 10.34
CA SER A 2 -2.22 -56.64 11.50
C SER A 2 -2.65 -55.21 11.86
N PRO A 3 -3.84 -54.99 12.42
CA PRO A 3 -4.25 -53.67 12.91
C PRO A 3 -3.30 -53.25 14.04
N LEU A 4 -2.88 -51.99 14.05
CA LEU A 4 -1.85 -51.52 14.98
C LEU A 4 -2.28 -51.53 16.46
N GLU A 5 -3.57 -51.69 16.81
CA GLU A 5 -4.03 -51.92 18.20
C GLU A 5 -5.55 -52.22 18.29
N LYS A 6 -6.02 -52.67 19.46
CA LYS A 6 -7.41 -53.11 19.77
C LYS A 6 -8.19 -52.15 20.70
N SER A 7 -7.92 -50.85 20.68
CA SER A 7 -8.57 -49.90 21.60
C SER A 7 -8.99 -48.60 20.91
N ASP A 8 -10.23 -48.18 21.18
CA ASP A 8 -10.93 -47.06 20.53
C ASP A 8 -10.44 -45.67 20.99
N HIS A 9 -9.40 -45.63 21.83
CA HIS A 9 -8.88 -44.41 22.48
C HIS A 9 -7.40 -44.13 22.17
N CYS A 10 -6.81 -44.75 21.14
CA CYS A 10 -5.44 -44.46 20.76
C CYS A 10 -5.35 -43.15 19.96
N VAL A 11 -4.89 -42.08 20.61
CA VAL A 11 -4.61 -40.79 19.95
C VAL A 11 -3.25 -40.87 19.29
N LEU A 12 -3.24 -40.99 17.97
CA LEU A 12 -2.03 -40.84 17.17
C LEU A 12 -1.69 -39.35 17.06
N SER A 13 -0.61 -38.95 17.73
CA SER A 13 -0.03 -37.61 17.57
C SER A 13 1.12 -37.69 16.56
N PHE A 14 1.12 -36.77 15.59
CA PHE A 14 2.19 -36.62 14.62
C PHE A 14 2.65 -35.17 14.62
N ASP A 15 3.96 -34.95 14.71
CA ASP A 15 4.56 -33.63 14.50
C ASP A 15 4.90 -33.44 13.03
N TYR A 16 4.15 -32.56 12.35
CA TYR A 16 4.41 -32.20 10.96
C TYR A 16 5.43 -31.06 10.89
N ASN A 17 6.70 -31.39 10.65
CA ASN A 17 7.72 -30.40 10.34
C ASN A 17 7.62 -29.97 8.86
N CYS A 18 6.75 -28.99 8.59
CA CYS A 18 6.61 -28.38 7.27
C CYS A 18 7.77 -27.41 6.99
N TYR A 19 8.78 -27.87 6.24
CA TYR A 19 9.84 -26.99 5.73
C TYR A 19 9.36 -26.24 4.48
N ILE A 20 8.80 -25.06 4.66
CA ILE A 20 8.54 -24.16 3.51
C ILE A 20 9.90 -23.67 3.00
N ASN A 21 10.36 -24.22 1.88
CA ASN A 21 11.52 -23.68 1.17
C ASN A 21 11.11 -22.38 0.47
N ILE A 22 10.96 -21.31 1.26
CA ILE A 22 10.78 -19.96 0.73
C ILE A 22 12.08 -19.59 0.04
N LYS A 23 12.15 -19.83 -1.27
CA LYS A 23 13.19 -19.26 -2.13
C LYS A 23 13.05 -17.74 -2.06
N ASN A 24 13.74 -17.13 -1.09
CA ASN A 24 13.80 -15.69 -0.97
C ASN A 24 14.28 -15.17 -2.33
N LYS A 25 13.51 -14.28 -2.96
CA LYS A 25 13.94 -13.56 -4.17
C LYS A 25 14.44 -12.18 -3.76
N PRO A 26 15.43 -11.62 -4.47
CA PRO A 26 15.87 -10.26 -4.21
C PRO A 26 14.74 -9.29 -4.57
N ARG A 27 14.52 -8.30 -3.70
CA ARG A 27 13.53 -7.24 -3.93
C ARG A 27 13.90 -6.44 -5.18
N ILE A 28 12.92 -6.19 -6.05
CA ILE A 28 13.02 -5.29 -7.19
C ILE A 28 12.36 -3.97 -6.78
N ALA A 29 13.04 -2.85 -6.97
CA ALA A 29 12.52 -1.52 -6.71
C ALA A 29 12.39 -0.74 -8.02
N LYS A 30 11.24 -0.12 -8.27
CA LYS A 30 11.02 0.82 -9.37
C LYS A 30 11.66 2.18 -9.01
N LEU A 31 12.37 2.79 -9.96
CA LEU A 31 13.07 4.06 -9.81
C LEU A 31 12.28 5.17 -10.52
N TYR A 32 11.18 5.60 -9.92
CA TYR A 32 10.31 6.64 -10.50
C TYR A 32 11.01 7.99 -10.70
N ASP A 33 12.07 8.27 -9.94
CA ASP A 33 12.90 9.46 -10.11
C ASP A 33 13.78 9.43 -11.37
N HIS A 34 13.92 8.26 -12.01
CA HIS A 34 14.71 8.05 -13.24
C HIS A 34 13.84 7.57 -14.42
N GLY A 35 12.51 7.69 -14.32
CA GLY A 35 11.60 7.31 -15.39
C GLY A 35 11.74 8.21 -16.63
N ASN A 36 11.67 7.63 -17.82
CA ASN A 36 11.61 8.39 -19.07
C ASN A 36 10.17 8.84 -19.32
N TYR A 37 9.75 9.89 -18.63
CA TYR A 37 8.39 10.42 -18.73
C TYR A 37 8.13 11.17 -20.03
N HIS A 38 9.17 11.58 -20.77
CA HIS A 38 8.99 12.20 -22.08
C HIS A 38 8.41 11.19 -23.07
N ASP A 39 9.09 10.05 -23.26
CA ASP A 39 8.62 9.00 -24.17
C ASP A 39 7.34 8.33 -23.64
N PHE A 40 7.18 8.22 -22.32
CA PHE A 40 5.93 7.75 -21.72
C PHE A 40 4.75 8.61 -22.20
N LYS A 41 4.85 9.94 -22.08
CA LYS A 41 3.79 10.85 -22.55
C LYS A 41 3.55 10.71 -24.06
N LEU A 42 4.61 10.64 -24.86
CA LEU A 42 4.48 10.43 -26.31
C LEU A 42 3.72 9.14 -26.65
N GLU A 43 3.91 8.05 -25.91
CA GLU A 43 3.12 6.83 -26.14
C GLU A 43 1.68 6.96 -25.67
N LEU A 44 1.42 7.67 -24.56
CA LEU A 44 0.05 7.95 -24.09
C LEU A 44 -0.72 8.84 -25.06
N ASP A 45 -0.06 9.84 -25.64
CA ASP A 45 -0.68 10.80 -26.56
C ASP A 45 -0.99 10.18 -27.94
N LYS A 46 -0.41 9.02 -28.27
CA LYS A 46 -0.75 8.24 -29.46
C LYS A 46 -2.09 7.52 -29.34
N ILE A 47 -2.57 7.31 -28.12
CA ILE A 47 -3.80 6.56 -27.87
C ILE A 47 -4.99 7.48 -28.06
N ASN A 48 -5.92 7.08 -28.93
CA ASN A 48 -7.18 7.80 -29.08
C ASN A 48 -8.14 7.42 -27.95
N TRP A 49 -8.01 8.09 -26.80
CA TRP A 49 -8.80 7.78 -25.60
C TRP A 49 -10.31 7.88 -25.80
N GLN A 50 -10.80 8.68 -26.77
CA GLN A 50 -12.23 8.77 -27.10
C GLN A 50 -12.76 7.49 -27.77
N GLU A 51 -11.93 6.80 -28.53
CA GLU A 51 -12.30 5.53 -29.18
C GLU A 51 -12.06 4.33 -28.25
N GLU A 52 -11.07 4.42 -27.37
CA GLU A 52 -10.73 3.33 -26.46
C GLU A 52 -11.65 3.28 -25.22
N ILE A 53 -12.04 4.44 -24.68
CA ILE A 53 -12.97 4.55 -23.56
C ILE A 53 -14.37 4.70 -24.16
N LYS A 54 -15.09 3.58 -24.27
CA LYS A 54 -16.41 3.53 -24.89
C LYS A 54 -17.50 3.52 -23.83
N ASP A 55 -18.57 4.26 -24.08
CA ASP A 55 -19.76 4.28 -23.23
C ASP A 55 -20.48 2.92 -23.19
N ASP A 56 -20.31 2.08 -24.23
CA ASP A 56 -20.88 0.72 -24.29
C ASP A 56 -20.21 -0.26 -23.32
N PHE A 57 -19.02 0.07 -22.80
CA PHE A 57 -18.33 -0.74 -21.80
C PHE A 57 -18.61 -0.22 -20.40
N SER A 58 -18.68 -1.12 -19.42
CA SER A 58 -18.85 -0.70 -18.02
C SER A 58 -17.69 0.17 -17.54
N VAL A 59 -17.97 1.07 -16.58
CA VAL A 59 -16.95 1.92 -15.92
C VAL A 59 -15.76 1.10 -15.38
N ASP A 60 -16.02 -0.11 -14.85
CA ASP A 60 -14.97 -1.01 -14.34
C ASP A 60 -14.06 -1.54 -15.47
N THR A 61 -14.63 -1.82 -16.64
CA THR A 61 -13.87 -2.25 -17.83
C THR A 61 -12.99 -1.13 -18.33
N ASN A 62 -13.54 0.08 -18.49
CA ASN A 62 -12.80 1.25 -18.96
C ASN A 62 -11.69 1.65 -17.97
N TRP A 63 -11.97 1.59 -16.66
CA TRP A 63 -10.97 1.81 -15.62
C TRP A 63 -9.83 0.80 -15.67
N LYS A 64 -10.15 -0.50 -15.82
CA LYS A 64 -9.14 -1.56 -15.93
C LYS A 64 -8.29 -1.41 -17.18
N TYR A 65 -8.88 -1.02 -18.30
CA TYR A 65 -8.14 -0.74 -19.52
C TYR A 65 -7.12 0.37 -19.28
N PHE A 66 -7.57 1.52 -18.78
CA PHE A 66 -6.71 2.65 -18.42
C PHE A 66 -5.55 2.24 -17.49
N LEU A 67 -5.86 1.51 -16.41
CA LEU A 67 -4.84 1.02 -15.48
C LEU A 67 -3.84 0.06 -16.12
N THR A 68 -4.32 -0.86 -16.97
CA THR A 68 -3.47 -1.84 -17.64
C THR A 68 -2.48 -1.13 -18.57
N THR A 69 -2.98 -0.19 -19.38
CA THR A 69 -2.15 0.64 -20.25
C THR A 69 -1.09 1.41 -19.48
N LEU A 70 -1.46 2.06 -18.36
CA LEU A 70 -0.48 2.76 -17.52
C LEU A 70 0.57 1.82 -16.92
N ASN A 71 0.17 0.65 -16.44
CA ASN A 71 1.07 -0.33 -15.86
C ASN A 71 2.04 -0.92 -16.89
N GLU A 72 1.61 -1.12 -18.14
CA GLU A 72 2.46 -1.59 -19.23
C GLU A 72 3.51 -0.55 -19.62
N LEU A 73 3.08 0.70 -19.80
CA LEU A 73 4.00 1.81 -20.10
C LEU A 73 4.94 2.07 -18.93
N GLU A 74 4.46 1.98 -17.68
CA GLU A 74 5.30 2.06 -16.49
C GLU A 74 6.40 1.00 -16.49
N GLN A 75 6.08 -0.25 -16.83
CA GLN A 75 7.08 -1.31 -16.91
C GLN A 75 8.14 -1.05 -17.99
N ARG A 76 7.78 -0.38 -19.09
CA ARG A 76 8.67 -0.06 -20.19
C ARG A 76 9.56 1.16 -19.90
N PHE A 77 9.00 2.20 -19.28
CA PHE A 77 9.65 3.51 -19.15
C PHE A 77 10.16 3.84 -17.75
N VAL A 78 9.75 3.09 -16.71
CA VAL A 78 10.28 3.26 -15.35
C VAL A 78 11.33 2.18 -15.06
N PRO A 79 12.62 2.56 -14.94
CA PRO A 79 13.67 1.58 -14.72
C PRO A 79 13.54 0.92 -13.36
N THR A 80 14.00 -0.33 -13.27
CA THR A 80 14.00 -1.09 -12.02
C THR A 80 15.42 -1.41 -11.54
N LYS A 81 15.58 -1.54 -10.23
CA LYS A 81 16.83 -1.91 -9.58
C LYS A 81 16.63 -3.08 -8.65
N LYS A 82 17.40 -4.13 -8.87
CA LYS A 82 17.42 -5.34 -8.05
C LYS A 82 18.30 -5.13 -6.81
N ILE A 83 17.71 -5.21 -5.63
CA ILE A 83 18.41 -5.07 -4.35
C ILE A 83 18.98 -6.44 -3.96
N THR A 84 20.26 -6.66 -4.28
CA THR A 84 20.88 -7.99 -4.18
C THR A 84 21.68 -8.23 -2.90
N GLN A 85 22.31 -7.21 -2.32
CA GLN A 85 23.27 -7.43 -1.21
C GLN A 85 22.59 -7.99 0.06
N ILE A 86 21.45 -7.42 0.45
CA ILE A 86 20.66 -7.89 1.60
C ILE A 86 20.19 -9.34 1.36
N TRP A 87 19.73 -9.62 0.14
CA TRP A 87 19.30 -10.95 -0.27
C TRP A 87 20.44 -11.98 -0.22
N LYS A 88 21.63 -11.65 -0.75
CA LYS A 88 22.82 -12.52 -0.68
C LYS A 88 23.19 -12.85 0.76
N LYS A 89 23.18 -11.84 1.66
CA LYS A 89 23.44 -12.06 3.09
C LYS A 89 22.39 -12.97 3.71
N LYS A 90 21.10 -12.75 3.44
CA LYS A 90 19.99 -13.56 3.97
C LYS A 90 20.12 -15.03 3.53
N ASN A 91 20.53 -15.28 2.29
CA ASN A 91 20.71 -16.63 1.77
C ASN A 91 22.01 -17.32 2.21
N ALA A 92 23.05 -16.57 2.55
CA ALA A 92 24.30 -17.13 3.06
C ALA A 92 24.20 -17.50 4.56
N PHE A 93 23.29 -16.87 5.31
CA PHE A 93 23.16 -17.08 6.76
C PHE A 93 22.76 -18.51 7.17
N PRO A 94 21.77 -19.18 6.55
CA PRO A 94 21.45 -20.57 6.90
C PRO A 94 22.64 -21.51 6.70
N LYS A 95 23.45 -21.29 5.65
CA LYS A 95 24.59 -22.15 5.32
C LYS A 95 25.64 -22.21 6.43
N ILE A 96 25.91 -21.07 7.09
CA ILE A 96 26.87 -21.01 8.20
C ILE A 96 26.29 -21.55 9.51
N VAL A 97 24.96 -21.61 9.64
CA VAL A 97 24.28 -22.26 10.77
C VAL A 97 24.34 -23.78 10.62
N THR A 98 24.19 -24.30 9.40
CA THR A 98 24.18 -25.75 9.12
C THR A 98 25.57 -26.35 8.96
N ASN A 99 26.54 -25.58 8.45
CA ASN A 99 27.88 -26.06 8.16
C ASN A 99 28.92 -25.05 8.67
N GLN A 100 29.80 -25.51 9.57
CA GLN A 100 30.82 -24.68 10.20
C GLN A 100 32.15 -24.61 9.45
N ASP A 101 32.18 -25.09 8.20
CA ASP A 101 33.34 -25.02 7.31
C ASP A 101 33.97 -23.61 7.26
N PRO A 102 35.31 -23.49 7.44
CA PRO A 102 36.05 -22.23 7.35
C PRO A 102 35.82 -21.44 6.03
N GLU A 103 35.69 -22.10 4.89
CA GLU A 103 35.45 -21.46 3.60
C GLU A 103 34.05 -20.85 3.52
N ILE A 104 33.03 -21.58 4.01
CA ILE A 104 31.65 -21.08 4.09
C ILE A 104 31.59 -19.86 5.03
N ARG A 105 32.35 -19.90 6.13
CA ARG A 105 32.48 -18.78 7.06
C ARG A 105 33.14 -17.57 6.39
N ALA A 106 34.21 -17.78 5.64
CA ALA A 106 34.91 -16.73 4.91
C ALA A 106 33.99 -16.06 3.88
N GLU A 107 33.23 -16.85 3.11
CA GLU A 107 32.29 -16.33 2.13
C GLU A 107 31.13 -15.55 2.78
N TYR A 108 30.56 -16.09 3.87
CA TYR A 108 29.54 -15.36 4.64
C TYR A 108 30.08 -14.03 5.17
N ASN A 109 31.28 -14.01 5.73
CA ASN A 109 31.93 -12.78 6.21
C ASN A 109 32.13 -11.77 5.08
N ARG A 110 32.56 -12.22 3.90
CA ARG A 110 32.71 -11.36 2.70
C ARG A 110 31.39 -10.71 2.31
N VAL A 111 30.32 -11.49 2.18
CA VAL A 111 28.98 -11.00 1.81
C VAL A 111 28.41 -10.08 2.89
N ARG A 112 28.55 -10.45 4.17
CA ARG A 112 28.15 -9.62 5.32
C ARG A 112 28.85 -8.27 5.31
N ASN A 113 30.18 -8.25 5.15
CA ASN A 113 30.99 -7.04 5.17
C ASN A 113 30.66 -6.13 3.99
N LYS A 114 30.51 -6.69 2.78
CA LYS A 114 30.07 -5.94 1.60
C LYS A 114 28.68 -5.32 1.78
N THR A 115 27.76 -6.07 2.39
CA THR A 115 26.41 -5.59 2.71
C THR A 115 26.45 -4.46 3.73
N LYS A 116 27.19 -4.63 4.83
CA LYS A 116 27.37 -3.61 5.88
C LYS A 116 28.00 -2.33 5.33
N SER A 117 29.05 -2.46 4.53
CA SER A 117 29.71 -1.33 3.85
C SER A 117 28.74 -0.57 2.95
N SER A 118 27.95 -1.28 2.15
CA SER A 118 26.94 -0.67 1.26
C SER A 118 25.86 0.08 2.06
N VAL A 119 25.34 -0.53 3.12
CA VAL A 119 24.35 0.09 4.02
C VAL A 119 24.92 1.35 4.66
N ASN A 120 26.16 1.29 5.18
CA ASN A 120 26.81 2.44 5.80
C ASN A 120 27.04 3.58 4.80
N LYS A 121 27.47 3.28 3.56
CA LYS A 121 27.66 4.28 2.51
C LYS A 121 26.34 4.97 2.15
N LEU A 122 25.26 4.20 1.99
CA LEU A 122 23.92 4.74 1.72
C LEU A 122 23.38 5.57 2.89
N LYS A 123 23.56 5.09 4.12
CA LYS A 123 23.16 5.81 5.35
C LYS A 123 23.88 7.15 5.45
N LYS A 124 25.21 7.17 5.28
CA LYS A 124 26.00 8.41 5.27
C LYS A 124 25.53 9.39 4.19
N LYS A 125 25.28 8.90 2.97
CA LYS A 125 24.78 9.74 1.87
C LYS A 125 23.42 10.36 2.20
N PHE A 126 22.51 9.56 2.77
CA PHE A 126 21.20 10.01 3.20
C PHE A 126 21.29 11.05 4.33
N GLU A 127 22.06 10.77 5.39
CA GLU A 127 22.26 11.68 6.53
C GLU A 127 22.93 13.00 6.10
N LYS A 128 23.89 12.94 5.17
CA LYS A 128 24.50 14.13 4.56
C LYS A 128 23.46 14.99 3.86
N GLY A 129 22.66 14.40 2.97
CA GLY A 129 21.60 15.12 2.25
C GLY A 129 20.52 15.69 3.17
N LEU A 130 20.23 15.01 4.29
CA LEU A 130 19.32 15.50 5.32
C LEU A 130 19.87 16.74 6.04
N SER A 131 21.18 16.73 6.32
CA SER A 131 21.88 17.83 6.99
C SER A 131 22.01 19.05 6.08
N GLU A 132 22.35 18.85 4.81
CA GLU A 132 22.41 19.90 3.80
C GLU A 132 21.06 20.60 3.61
N ASN A 133 19.96 19.84 3.64
CA ASN A 133 18.60 20.36 3.50
C ASN A 133 17.96 20.76 4.84
N ALA A 134 18.69 20.76 5.95
CA ALA A 134 18.10 20.98 7.29
C ALA A 134 17.43 22.36 7.43
N LYS A 135 17.96 23.39 6.77
CA LYS A 135 17.38 24.74 6.79
C LYS A 135 16.09 24.83 5.95
N ALA A 136 16.05 24.16 4.79
CA ALA A 136 14.90 24.18 3.89
C ALA A 136 13.77 23.24 4.34
N ASN A 137 14.11 22.11 4.98
CA ASN A 137 13.15 21.15 5.51
C ASN A 137 13.55 20.64 6.91
N PRO A 138 13.40 21.47 7.97
CA PRO A 138 13.68 21.06 9.34
C PRO A 138 12.85 19.85 9.78
N LYS A 139 11.64 19.66 9.22
CA LYS A 139 10.77 18.54 9.57
C LYS A 139 11.38 17.19 9.21
N ALA A 140 12.11 17.10 8.10
CA ALA A 140 12.77 15.87 7.68
C ALA A 140 13.84 15.43 8.69
N ILE A 141 14.67 16.37 9.18
CA ILE A 141 15.73 16.04 10.14
C ILE A 141 15.16 15.61 11.49
N TRP A 142 14.15 16.32 11.99
CA TRP A 142 13.48 15.94 13.25
C TRP A 142 12.73 14.62 13.13
N SER A 143 12.11 14.33 11.97
CA SER A 143 11.49 13.04 11.70
C SER A 143 12.52 11.91 11.74
N TYR A 144 13.68 12.10 11.13
CA TYR A 144 14.77 11.13 11.18
C TYR A 144 15.30 10.92 12.60
N VAL A 145 15.61 11.99 13.33
CA VAL A 145 16.07 11.92 14.73
C VAL A 145 15.06 11.17 15.60
N LYS A 146 13.77 11.52 15.49
CA LYS A 146 12.69 10.83 16.19
C LYS A 146 12.60 9.34 15.83
N SER A 147 12.86 8.99 14.56
CA SER A 147 12.90 7.59 14.12
C SER A 147 14.08 6.80 14.70
N LYS A 148 15.13 7.48 15.19
CA LYS A 148 16.28 6.87 15.88
C LYS A 148 16.16 6.89 17.39
N SER A 149 15.39 7.81 17.96
CA SER A 149 15.24 8.00 19.40
C SER A 149 14.07 7.21 20.02
N LYS A 150 13.09 6.77 19.22
CA LYS A 150 11.96 5.96 19.70
C LYS A 150 12.10 4.50 19.27
N THR A 151 11.95 3.58 20.21
CA THR A 151 11.37 2.25 19.91
C THR A 151 9.99 2.52 19.32
N ARG A 152 9.77 2.14 18.06
CA ARG A 152 8.40 2.14 17.50
C ARG A 152 7.67 1.00 18.21
N GLU A 153 6.96 1.32 19.28
CA GLU A 153 5.95 0.41 19.80
C GLU A 153 4.88 0.28 18.70
N GLY A 154 4.62 -0.96 18.28
CA GLY A 154 3.52 -1.26 17.36
C GLY A 154 2.17 -1.00 18.04
N ILE A 155 1.11 -1.54 17.46
CA ILE A 155 -0.15 -1.62 18.19
C ILE A 155 0.09 -2.59 19.37
N GLY A 156 0.03 -2.06 20.60
CA GLY A 156 0.10 -2.87 21.81
C GLY A 156 -1.04 -3.87 21.85
N ASP A 157 -0.90 -4.90 22.69
CA ASP A 157 -1.89 -5.96 22.77
C ASP A 157 -3.25 -5.39 23.20
N LEU A 158 -4.27 -5.74 22.43
CA LEU A 158 -5.63 -5.22 22.57
C LEU A 158 -6.45 -6.20 23.40
N HIS A 159 -7.41 -5.71 24.17
CA HIS A 159 -8.40 -6.57 24.80
C HIS A 159 -9.33 -7.15 23.72
N THR A 160 -9.59 -8.45 23.80
CA THR A 160 -10.56 -9.16 22.95
C THR A 160 -11.96 -8.56 23.03
N ASP A 161 -12.34 -8.02 24.20
CA ASP A 161 -13.55 -7.25 24.38
C ASP A 161 -13.19 -5.75 24.46
N PRO A 162 -13.70 -4.90 23.54
CA PRO A 162 -13.53 -3.45 23.57
C PRO A 162 -14.00 -2.76 24.86
N ASP A 163 -14.93 -3.39 25.58
CA ASP A 163 -15.62 -2.87 26.76
C ASP A 163 -15.10 -3.48 28.07
N ASP A 164 -14.44 -4.63 28.03
CA ASP A 164 -13.87 -5.30 29.21
C ASP A 164 -12.33 -5.25 29.27
N THR A 165 -11.83 -4.37 30.13
CA THR A 165 -10.40 -4.25 30.44
C THR A 165 -9.76 -5.46 31.16
N LYS A 166 -10.55 -6.49 31.49
CA LYS A 166 -10.08 -7.76 32.06
C LYS A 166 -10.09 -8.89 31.05
N SER A 167 -10.61 -8.67 29.84
CA SER A 167 -10.62 -9.71 28.81
C SER A 167 -9.20 -10.12 28.43
N PRO A 168 -9.01 -11.35 27.91
CA PRO A 168 -7.74 -11.77 27.32
C PRO A 168 -7.21 -10.73 26.34
N LYS A 169 -5.89 -10.61 26.26
CA LYS A 169 -5.23 -9.74 25.30
C LYS A 169 -4.85 -10.52 24.07
N THR A 170 -4.82 -9.83 22.94
CA THR A 170 -4.35 -10.41 21.69
C THR A 170 -2.88 -10.80 21.74
N ASP A 171 -2.55 -11.89 21.07
CA ASP A 171 -1.18 -12.41 21.00
C ASP A 171 -0.55 -12.31 19.60
N ASP A 172 -1.36 -12.14 18.55
CA ASP A 172 -0.92 -12.01 17.16
C ASP A 172 -1.47 -10.76 16.45
N ASP A 173 -0.75 -10.32 15.41
CA ASP A 173 -1.12 -9.16 14.58
C ASP A 173 -2.44 -9.40 13.82
N LYS A 174 -2.78 -10.65 13.49
CA LYS A 174 -4.05 -10.99 12.83
C LYS A 174 -5.24 -10.71 13.75
N GLU A 175 -5.17 -11.19 14.99
CA GLU A 175 -6.24 -11.00 15.98
C GLU A 175 -6.43 -9.51 16.30
N LYS A 176 -5.33 -8.75 16.40
CA LYS A 176 -5.37 -7.29 16.52
C LYS A 176 -6.13 -6.64 15.37
N ALA A 177 -5.87 -7.09 14.14
CA ALA A 177 -6.52 -6.54 12.95
C ALA A 177 -8.02 -6.90 12.89
N GLU A 178 -8.39 -8.10 13.29
CA GLU A 178 -9.79 -8.56 13.36
C GLU A 178 -10.60 -7.73 14.37
N ILE A 179 -10.11 -7.59 15.61
CA ILE A 179 -10.77 -6.75 16.64
C ILE A 179 -10.93 -5.30 16.17
N LEU A 180 -9.91 -4.74 15.53
CA LEU A 180 -9.99 -3.38 15.00
C LEU A 180 -10.99 -3.29 13.85
N SER A 181 -11.05 -4.29 12.98
CA SER A 181 -12.02 -4.35 11.88
C SER A 181 -13.45 -4.42 12.40
N GLU A 182 -13.71 -5.28 13.40
CA GLU A 182 -15.03 -5.39 14.05
C GLU A 182 -15.42 -4.10 14.75
N TYR A 183 -14.49 -3.47 15.47
CA TYR A 183 -14.72 -2.18 16.09
C TYR A 183 -15.00 -1.08 15.05
N PHE A 184 -14.25 -1.05 13.94
CA PHE A 184 -14.51 -0.10 12.87
C PHE A 184 -15.90 -0.33 12.27
N ALA A 185 -16.27 -1.57 11.99
CA ALA A 185 -17.60 -1.91 11.48
C ALA A 185 -18.71 -1.47 12.44
N SER A 186 -18.52 -1.61 13.76
CA SER A 186 -19.54 -1.26 14.76
C SER A 186 -19.78 0.24 14.94
N VAL A 187 -18.79 1.09 14.63
CA VAL A 187 -18.95 2.55 14.68
C VAL A 187 -19.49 3.15 13.38
N PHE A 188 -19.57 2.38 12.30
CA PHE A 188 -20.23 2.82 11.07
C PHE A 188 -21.74 2.75 11.22
N THR A 189 -22.43 3.74 10.64
CA THR A 189 -23.88 3.71 10.52
C THR A 189 -24.29 2.53 9.65
N GLN A 190 -25.10 1.62 10.19
CA GLN A 190 -25.78 0.61 9.39
C GLN A 190 -27.03 1.27 8.81
N GLU A 191 -26.98 1.62 7.54
CA GLU A 191 -28.16 2.09 6.81
C GLU A 191 -29.15 0.93 6.70
N PRO A 192 -30.45 1.14 6.99
CA PRO A 192 -31.45 0.10 6.86
C PRO A 192 -31.57 -0.35 5.40
N ASP A 193 -31.65 -1.66 5.18
CA ASP A 193 -32.02 -2.21 3.88
C ASP A 193 -33.46 -1.75 3.55
N GLY A 194 -33.64 -0.85 2.60
CA GLY A 194 -34.96 -0.31 2.28
C GLY A 194 -34.97 0.94 1.40
N GLU A 195 -36.12 1.60 1.35
CA GLU A 195 -36.31 2.84 0.60
C GLU A 195 -35.48 3.97 1.22
N ILE A 196 -34.62 4.59 0.40
CA ILE A 196 -33.88 5.79 0.77
C ILE A 196 -34.92 6.88 1.08
N PRO A 197 -34.93 7.46 2.30
CA PRO A 197 -35.90 8.48 2.64
C PRO A 197 -35.80 9.65 1.67
N VAL A 198 -36.93 10.04 1.08
CA VAL A 198 -36.99 11.18 0.17
C VAL A 198 -36.61 12.43 0.96
N PRO A 199 -35.54 13.15 0.58
CA PRO A 199 -35.18 14.39 1.26
C PRO A 199 -36.34 15.38 1.19
N ASN A 200 -36.59 16.12 2.27
CA ASN A 200 -37.57 17.21 2.25
C ASN A 200 -37.23 18.17 1.11
N SER A 201 -38.23 18.55 0.31
CA SER A 201 -38.07 19.51 -0.78
C SER A 201 -37.59 20.85 -0.22
N ILE A 202 -36.31 21.15 -0.43
CA ILE A 202 -35.73 22.45 -0.10
C ILE A 202 -35.99 23.35 -1.30
N ASN A 203 -36.44 24.58 -1.08
CA ASN A 203 -36.55 25.57 -2.15
C ASN A 203 -35.14 26.04 -2.53
N ILE A 204 -34.53 25.39 -3.52
CA ILE A 204 -33.15 25.66 -3.95
C ILE A 204 -33.21 26.68 -5.09
N ALA A 205 -32.71 27.89 -4.84
CA ALA A 205 -32.71 28.97 -5.84
C ALA A 205 -31.83 28.68 -7.08
N ASN A 206 -30.84 27.79 -6.94
CA ASN A 206 -29.91 27.41 -8.00
C ASN A 206 -29.74 25.89 -8.00
N GLU A 207 -30.45 25.20 -8.89
CA GLU A 207 -30.28 23.76 -9.09
C GLU A 207 -28.97 23.47 -9.84
N LEU A 208 -28.22 22.47 -9.38
CA LEU A 208 -27.07 21.95 -10.11
C LEU A 208 -27.60 21.04 -11.22
N THR A 209 -27.74 21.60 -12.42
CA THR A 209 -28.32 20.90 -13.59
C THR A 209 -27.32 20.02 -14.32
N GLU A 210 -26.03 20.39 -14.31
CA GLU A 210 -24.97 19.63 -14.99
C GLU A 210 -23.69 19.63 -14.14
N LEU A 211 -23.19 18.43 -13.82
CA LEU A 211 -21.87 18.23 -13.22
C LEU A 211 -20.98 17.56 -14.26
N LYS A 212 -20.12 18.34 -14.89
CA LYS A 212 -19.17 17.86 -15.91
C LYS A 212 -17.74 18.02 -15.42
N ILE A 213 -17.02 16.92 -15.36
CA ILE A 213 -15.60 16.90 -15.00
C ILE A 213 -14.78 17.11 -16.27
N ASN A 214 -14.03 18.21 -16.33
CA ASN A 214 -13.18 18.51 -17.48
C ASN A 214 -11.71 18.17 -17.22
N LYS A 215 -10.91 18.14 -18.29
CA LYS A 215 -9.47 17.84 -18.23
C LYS A 215 -8.72 18.82 -17.31
N ASP A 216 -9.09 20.11 -17.33
CA ASP A 216 -8.44 21.15 -16.52
C ASP A 216 -8.63 20.93 -15.02
N MET A 217 -9.81 20.48 -14.59
CA MET A 217 -10.08 20.09 -13.21
C MET A 217 -9.19 18.92 -12.81
N ILE A 218 -9.13 17.86 -13.63
CA ILE A 218 -8.26 16.71 -13.38
C ILE A 218 -6.80 17.16 -13.23
N MET A 219 -6.28 17.92 -14.20
CA MET A 219 -4.91 18.44 -14.16
C MET A 219 -4.64 19.28 -12.91
N LYS A 220 -5.58 20.14 -12.51
CA LYS A 220 -5.46 20.96 -11.29
C LYS A 220 -5.37 20.09 -10.03
N HIS A 221 -6.09 18.98 -9.97
CA HIS A 221 -6.02 18.02 -8.87
C HIS A 221 -4.72 17.22 -8.89
N LEU A 222 -4.32 16.68 -10.05
CA LEU A 222 -3.06 15.94 -10.22
C LEU A 222 -1.82 16.79 -9.88
N LYS A 223 -1.83 18.07 -10.23
CA LYS A 223 -0.74 19.00 -9.90
C LYS A 223 -0.52 19.18 -8.39
N LYS A 224 -1.56 19.01 -7.57
CA LYS A 224 -1.48 19.10 -6.11
C LYS A 224 -0.94 17.83 -5.44
N LEU A 225 -0.80 16.72 -6.20
CA LEU A 225 -0.29 15.47 -5.65
C LEU A 225 1.15 15.62 -5.14
N LYS A 226 1.39 15.02 -3.98
CA LYS A 226 2.71 14.94 -3.35
C LYS A 226 3.45 13.73 -3.91
N ILE A 227 4.43 13.98 -4.77
CA ILE A 227 5.21 12.95 -5.48
C ILE A 227 6.02 12.00 -4.59
N ASP A 228 6.25 12.38 -3.33
CA ASP A 228 7.00 11.63 -2.34
C ASP A 228 6.13 10.68 -1.51
N LYS A 229 4.83 10.60 -1.81
CA LYS A 229 3.90 9.69 -1.16
C LYS A 229 3.93 8.30 -1.75
N SER A 230 3.56 7.32 -0.92
CA SER A 230 3.39 5.93 -1.33
C SER A 230 2.22 5.82 -2.32
N PRO A 231 2.27 4.86 -3.24
CA PRO A 231 1.13 4.51 -4.08
C PRO A 231 -0.04 4.00 -3.23
N GLY A 232 -1.26 4.18 -3.73
CA GLY A 232 -2.48 3.66 -3.13
C GLY A 232 -2.70 2.16 -3.43
N PRO A 233 -3.90 1.63 -3.10
CA PRO A 233 -4.31 0.27 -3.45
C PRO A 233 -4.27 -0.01 -4.96
N ASP A 234 -4.48 1.04 -5.77
CA ASP A 234 -4.36 1.08 -7.24
C ASP A 234 -2.93 0.84 -7.76
N LYS A 235 -1.92 0.87 -6.87
CA LYS A 235 -0.48 0.76 -7.17
C LYS A 235 0.06 1.86 -8.09
N LEU A 236 -0.70 2.94 -8.33
CA LEU A 236 -0.25 4.07 -9.12
C LEU A 236 0.61 4.99 -8.26
N HIS A 237 1.85 5.21 -8.70
CA HIS A 237 2.76 6.08 -7.96
C HIS A 237 2.42 7.55 -8.22
N PRO A 238 2.29 8.41 -7.17
CA PRO A 238 1.92 9.82 -7.34
C PRO A 238 2.84 10.61 -8.27
N ARG A 239 4.13 10.26 -8.30
CA ARG A 239 5.07 10.81 -9.28
C ARG A 239 4.66 10.51 -10.73
N LEU A 240 4.32 9.25 -11.04
CA LEU A 240 3.90 8.89 -12.39
C LEU A 240 2.71 9.73 -12.83
N LEU A 241 1.66 9.78 -11.98
CA LEU A 241 0.46 10.57 -12.23
C LEU A 241 0.75 12.05 -12.48
N ARG A 242 1.66 12.64 -11.69
CA ARG A 242 2.01 14.05 -11.83
C ARG A 242 2.84 14.34 -13.08
N GLU A 243 3.78 13.48 -13.43
CA GLU A 243 4.66 13.68 -14.60
C GLU A 243 3.91 13.43 -15.92
N THR A 244 2.90 12.55 -15.93
CA THR A 244 2.07 12.24 -17.11
C THR A 244 0.71 12.96 -17.12
N MET A 245 0.51 13.96 -16.24
CA MET A 245 -0.82 14.53 -15.96
C MET A 245 -1.54 15.09 -17.20
N GLU A 246 -0.80 15.66 -18.15
CA GLU A 246 -1.34 16.25 -19.38
C GLU A 246 -2.00 15.17 -20.26
N SER A 247 -1.32 14.04 -20.43
CA SER A 247 -1.75 12.92 -21.27
C SER A 247 -2.88 12.11 -20.62
N ILE A 248 -2.87 11.95 -19.29
CA ILE A 248 -3.89 11.14 -18.59
C ILE A 248 -5.15 11.93 -18.19
N ALA A 249 -5.14 13.25 -18.29
CA ALA A 249 -6.29 14.07 -17.88
C ALA A 249 -7.54 13.80 -18.74
N GLU A 250 -7.35 13.54 -20.03
CA GLU A 250 -8.43 13.16 -20.94
C GLU A 250 -9.11 11.85 -20.55
N PRO A 251 -8.41 10.70 -20.51
CA PRO A 251 -9.06 9.43 -20.20
C PRO A 251 -9.71 9.42 -18.81
N LEU A 252 -9.10 10.09 -17.82
CA LEU A 252 -9.69 10.23 -16.50
C LEU A 252 -10.99 11.05 -16.54
N SER A 253 -11.04 12.14 -17.30
CA SER A 253 -12.26 12.92 -17.44
C SER A 253 -13.40 12.11 -18.08
N LEU A 254 -13.09 11.26 -19.05
CA LEU A 254 -14.08 10.38 -19.68
C LEU A 254 -14.63 9.37 -18.68
N ILE A 255 -13.75 8.62 -18.00
CA ILE A 255 -14.15 7.61 -17.00
C ILE A 255 -14.95 8.25 -15.86
N PHE A 256 -14.56 9.43 -15.40
CA PHE A 256 -15.23 10.10 -14.28
C PHE A 256 -16.62 10.59 -14.68
N ASN A 257 -16.78 11.16 -15.88
CA ASN A 257 -18.12 11.53 -16.37
C ASN A 257 -18.99 10.31 -16.62
N GLN A 258 -18.42 9.23 -17.16
CA GLN A 258 -19.13 7.96 -17.33
C GLN A 258 -19.63 7.42 -15.99
N SER A 259 -18.76 7.41 -14.96
CA SER A 259 -19.10 7.03 -13.59
C SER A 259 -20.25 7.84 -13.01
N LEU A 260 -20.27 9.16 -13.24
CA LEU A 260 -21.35 10.05 -12.81
C LEU A 260 -22.66 9.76 -13.54
N ASN A 261 -22.61 9.56 -14.86
CA ASN A 261 -23.79 9.32 -15.69
C ASN A 261 -24.45 7.97 -15.37
N GLU A 262 -23.64 6.92 -15.22
CA GLU A 262 -24.12 5.57 -14.88
C GLU A 262 -24.46 5.43 -13.39
N LYS A 263 -24.07 6.40 -12.55
CA LYS A 263 -24.19 6.34 -11.09
C LYS A 263 -23.48 5.10 -10.51
N THR A 264 -22.40 4.66 -11.15
CA THR A 264 -21.59 3.53 -10.72
C THR A 264 -20.13 3.93 -10.58
N VAL A 265 -19.38 3.28 -9.70
CA VAL A 265 -17.93 3.49 -9.54
C VAL A 265 -17.19 2.17 -9.75
N PRO A 266 -15.95 2.19 -10.29
CA PRO A 266 -15.09 1.02 -10.39
C PRO A 266 -14.97 0.28 -9.05
N LYS A 267 -14.89 -1.05 -9.10
CA LYS A 267 -14.82 -1.85 -7.87
C LYS A 267 -13.58 -1.52 -7.05
N GLU A 268 -12.48 -1.17 -7.72
CA GLU A 268 -11.23 -0.80 -7.05
C GLU A 268 -11.33 0.50 -6.24
N TRP A 269 -12.18 1.45 -6.64
CA TRP A 269 -12.36 2.70 -5.91
C TRP A 269 -13.13 2.50 -4.60
N LYS A 270 -13.89 1.41 -4.48
CA LYS A 270 -14.58 1.02 -3.25
C LYS A 270 -13.64 0.41 -2.21
N ASN A 271 -12.39 0.10 -2.59
CA ASN A 271 -11.41 -0.49 -1.70
C ASN A 271 -10.54 0.60 -1.06
N ALA A 272 -10.39 0.56 0.25
CA ALA A 272 -9.50 1.46 0.99
C ALA A 272 -8.56 0.64 1.89
N LEU A 273 -7.31 1.13 2.04
CA LEU A 273 -6.41 0.59 3.05
C LEU A 273 -6.68 1.31 4.38
N VAL A 274 -7.37 0.63 5.28
CA VAL A 274 -7.63 1.10 6.64
C VAL A 274 -6.44 0.73 7.52
N SER A 275 -5.83 1.73 8.15
CA SER A 275 -4.82 1.49 9.18
C SER A 275 -5.23 2.17 10.48
N ALA A 276 -5.02 1.47 11.60
CA ALA A 276 -5.29 2.03 12.91
C ALA A 276 -4.14 2.95 13.33
N ILE A 277 -4.44 4.23 13.56
CA ILE A 277 -3.45 5.20 14.02
C ILE A 277 -3.64 5.47 15.50
N PHE A 278 -2.60 5.18 16.28
CA PHE A 278 -2.58 5.45 17.70
C PHE A 278 -2.61 6.96 18.00
N LYS A 279 -3.66 7.41 18.70
CA LYS A 279 -3.71 8.72 19.35
C LYS A 279 -3.14 8.58 20.77
N LYS A 280 -2.31 9.54 21.19
CA LYS A 280 -1.55 9.57 22.46
C LYS A 280 -2.43 9.18 23.69
N GLY A 281 -2.00 8.22 24.53
CA GLY A 281 -2.73 7.76 25.74
C GLY A 281 -2.33 6.35 26.23
N LYS A 282 -3.05 5.74 27.19
CA LYS A 282 -2.87 4.31 27.56
C LYS A 282 -3.40 3.37 26.46
N GLN A 283 -2.63 2.32 26.13
CA GLN A 283 -2.77 1.37 25.00
C GLN A 283 -3.81 0.25 25.22
N ILE A 284 -4.91 0.51 25.93
CA ILE A 284 -5.70 -0.58 26.55
C ILE A 284 -7.11 -0.70 25.97
N ALA A 285 -7.46 0.06 24.91
CA ALA A 285 -8.80 -0.04 24.33
C ALA A 285 -8.79 0.27 22.83
N SER A 286 -9.42 -0.62 22.04
CA SER A 286 -9.76 -0.42 20.63
C SER A 286 -10.48 0.92 20.39
N LYS A 287 -11.27 1.38 21.37
CA LYS A 287 -11.97 2.69 21.40
C LYS A 287 -11.12 3.95 21.15
N LYS A 288 -9.78 3.86 21.20
CA LYS A 288 -8.88 5.02 21.02
C LYS A 288 -8.17 5.08 19.68
N LEU A 289 -8.38 4.09 18.83
CA LEU A 289 -7.82 4.02 17.49
C LEU A 289 -8.96 4.37 16.53
N PRO A 290 -9.13 5.63 16.10
CA PRO A 290 -10.07 5.91 15.02
C PRO A 290 -9.53 5.31 13.72
N PRO A 291 -10.42 4.94 12.78
CA PRO A 291 -10.00 4.53 11.45
C PRO A 291 -9.23 5.69 10.81
N SER A 292 -8.08 5.38 10.21
CA SER A 292 -7.43 6.30 9.30
C SER A 292 -7.49 5.72 7.89
N GLU A 293 -8.16 6.44 7.01
CA GLU A 293 -8.09 6.20 5.57
C GLU A 293 -6.69 6.61 5.13
N SER A 294 -5.78 5.65 5.10
CA SER A 294 -4.37 5.96 4.91
C SER A 294 -4.05 6.16 3.44
N ASN A 295 -4.81 5.54 2.54
CA ASN A 295 -4.76 5.75 1.10
C ASN A 295 -6.10 5.32 0.47
N ILE A 296 -6.95 6.29 0.13
CA ILE A 296 -7.97 6.10 -0.93
C ILE A 296 -7.20 5.97 -2.27
N SER A 297 -7.82 5.40 -3.31
CA SER A 297 -7.36 5.53 -4.71
C SER A 297 -6.70 6.90 -4.92
N CYS A 298 -5.52 6.94 -5.55
CA CYS A 298 -4.78 8.20 -5.75
C CYS A 298 -5.52 9.18 -6.68
N LEU A 299 -6.61 8.71 -7.29
CA LEU A 299 -7.47 9.36 -8.27
C LEU A 299 -8.89 9.42 -7.74
#